data_AF-A0AAV0FTY0-F1
#
_entry.id   AF-A0AAV0FTY0-F1
#
_cell.length_a   1.000
_cell.length_b   1.000
_cell.length_c   1.000
_cell.angle_alpha   90.00
_cell.angle_beta   90.00
_cell.angle_gamma   90.00
#
_symmetry.space_group_name_H-M   'P 1'
#
loop_
_entity.id
_entity.type
_entity.pdbx_description
1 polymer ?
#
loop_
_entity_poly.entity_id
_entity_poly.type
_entity_poly.pdbx_seq_one_letter_code
_entity_poly.pdbx_strand_id
1 'polypeptide(L)'
;MAPFTPFFTEVLYQNMRRVCNGSEESIHYCSFPEAEGKTENKIERSVQRMITVIDLARNIRDRQKKPIKDPLREMIVVHPDADFLNDIATKLKQYVLDELNVKTIVPCNDVLKYADLRAEPNYSVLGRRLGRDMGAVAKGVKAMSQSDILAFEEAGEAVVAMHSLKMTDIKVFRDFKRPLGMDACDIDAAGDGDVLVILDLRSDDSLRESCVAREIVSGVQKLRKRASLEPKDAVNVYLESPDKAVIQQVLKSQEKYIGDALGSRVIFLMAAIDDELQVISEGNFRSIYKVTFRVILTKC
;
A
#
# COMPACT_ATOMS: atom_id res chain seq x y z
N MET A 1 23.11 -8.22 16.55
CA MET A 1 22.75 -7.07 17.42
C MET A 1 23.39 -7.13 18.81
N ALA A 2 23.52 -8.31 19.44
CA ALA A 2 24.03 -8.42 20.82
C ALA A 2 25.38 -7.71 21.11
N PRO A 3 26.36 -7.69 20.19
CA PRO A 3 27.60 -6.95 20.42
C PRO A 3 27.43 -5.42 20.48
N PHE A 4 26.37 -4.87 19.88
CA PHE A 4 26.13 -3.44 19.79
C PHE A 4 25.18 -2.92 20.89
N THR A 5 24.16 -3.71 21.26
CA THR A 5 23.12 -3.31 22.22
C THR A 5 22.84 -4.43 23.25
N PRO A 6 23.84 -4.85 24.04
CA PRO A 6 23.81 -6.09 24.83
C PRO A 6 22.63 -6.17 25.79
N PHE A 7 22.39 -5.12 26.59
CA PHE A 7 21.29 -5.10 27.56
C PHE A 7 19.90 -5.19 26.90
N PHE A 8 19.69 -4.49 25.79
CA PHE A 8 18.41 -4.53 25.08
C PHE A 8 18.16 -5.91 24.46
N THR A 9 19.18 -6.47 23.83
CA THR A 9 19.09 -7.80 23.22
C THR A 9 18.91 -8.90 24.25
N GLU A 10 19.53 -8.78 25.43
CA GLU A 10 19.36 -9.73 26.53
C GLU A 10 17.93 -9.70 27.07
N VAL A 11 17.35 -8.50 27.31
CA VAL A 11 15.94 -8.38 27.74
C VAL A 11 14.99 -8.98 26.71
N LEU A 12 15.21 -8.70 25.41
CA LEU A 12 14.39 -9.27 24.34
C LEU A 12 14.52 -10.80 24.29
N TYR A 13 15.75 -11.31 24.39
CA TYR A 13 16.04 -12.74 24.38
C TYR A 13 15.37 -13.47 25.56
N GLN A 14 15.45 -12.92 26.78
CA GLN A 14 14.79 -13.50 27.96
C GLN A 14 13.27 -13.59 27.79
N ASN A 15 12.65 -12.62 27.12
CA ASN A 15 11.22 -12.66 26.84
C ASN A 15 10.86 -13.73 25.81
N MET A 16 11.65 -13.85 24.74
CA MET A 16 11.46 -14.85 23.67
C MET A 16 11.74 -16.28 24.16
N ARG A 17 12.74 -16.45 25.03
CA ARG A 17 13.11 -17.72 25.65
C ARG A 17 11.93 -18.42 26.34
N ARG A 18 10.97 -17.67 26.86
CA ARG A 18 9.75 -18.22 27.51
C ARG A 18 8.89 -19.06 26.57
N VAL A 19 8.99 -18.86 25.25
CA VAL A 19 8.23 -19.59 24.23
C VAL A 19 9.11 -20.46 23.32
N CYS A 20 10.44 -20.39 23.46
CA CYS A 20 11.40 -21.15 22.67
C CYS A 20 12.05 -22.25 23.52
N ASN A 21 11.70 -23.51 23.26
CA ASN A 21 12.30 -24.66 23.92
C ASN A 21 13.77 -24.85 23.50
N GLY A 22 14.65 -25.19 24.46
CA GLY A 22 16.05 -25.52 24.18
C GLY A 22 16.99 -24.33 23.94
N SER A 23 16.63 -23.15 24.46
CA SER A 23 17.44 -21.93 24.33
C SER A 23 18.38 -21.72 25.53
N GLU A 24 19.60 -21.27 25.25
CA GLU A 24 20.65 -20.93 26.23
C GLU A 24 20.18 -19.93 27.28
N GLU A 25 20.86 -19.85 28.43
CA GLU A 25 20.48 -18.94 29.52
C GLU A 25 20.60 -17.46 29.16
N SER A 26 21.50 -17.08 28.25
CA SER A 26 21.71 -15.70 27.80
C SER A 26 22.02 -15.68 26.30
N ILE A 27 21.64 -14.59 25.62
CA ILE A 27 21.99 -14.40 24.20
C ILE A 27 23.50 -14.35 23.99
N HIS A 28 24.26 -14.00 25.03
CA HIS A 28 25.72 -13.91 24.99
C HIS A 28 26.42 -15.27 25.01
N TYR A 29 25.68 -16.35 25.32
CA TYR A 29 26.17 -17.73 25.21
C TYR A 29 25.79 -18.39 23.88
N CYS A 30 24.87 -17.79 23.12
CA CYS A 30 24.51 -18.29 21.81
C CYS A 30 25.69 -18.14 20.83
N SER A 31 25.90 -19.15 20.01
CA SER A 31 26.80 -19.06 18.85
C SER A 31 26.26 -18.04 17.86
N PHE A 32 27.16 -17.43 17.08
CA PHE A 32 26.74 -16.54 16.00
C PHE A 32 25.91 -17.34 14.98
N PRO A 33 24.78 -16.81 14.50
CA PRO A 33 23.94 -17.54 13.55
C PRO A 33 24.71 -17.79 12.25
N GLU A 34 24.73 -19.05 11.81
CA GLU A 34 25.27 -19.44 10.52
C GLU A 34 24.18 -19.33 9.46
N ALA A 35 24.56 -18.96 8.23
CA ALA A 35 23.62 -18.90 7.12
C ALA A 35 23.25 -20.32 6.69
N GLU A 36 22.01 -20.72 6.97
CA GLU A 36 21.46 -22.00 6.53
C GLU A 36 20.61 -21.83 5.26
N GLY A 37 20.74 -22.77 4.32
CA GLY A 37 19.95 -22.81 3.08
C GLY A 37 20.60 -22.11 1.89
N LYS A 38 19.89 -22.10 0.76
CA LYS A 38 20.27 -21.37 -0.44
C LYS A 38 19.45 -20.09 -0.51
N THR A 39 20.12 -18.96 -0.73
CA THR A 39 19.42 -17.71 -1.05
C THR A 39 18.64 -17.89 -2.36
N GLU A 40 17.32 -17.86 -2.26
CA GLU A 40 16.46 -17.92 -3.43
C GLU A 40 16.28 -16.52 -4.03
N ASN A 41 17.15 -16.17 -4.99
CA ASN A 41 17.12 -14.88 -5.70
C ASN A 41 15.75 -14.52 -6.27
N LYS A 42 14.89 -15.51 -6.54
CA LYS A 42 13.51 -15.29 -7.00
C LYS A 42 12.65 -14.62 -5.94
N ILE A 43 12.70 -15.09 -4.69
CA ILE A 43 11.91 -14.53 -3.59
C ILE A 43 12.36 -13.11 -3.30
N GLU A 44 13.68 -12.88 -3.21
CA GLU A 44 14.24 -11.54 -3.00
C GLU A 44 13.78 -10.58 -4.10
N ARG A 45 13.81 -11.02 -5.37
CA ARG A 45 13.32 -10.23 -6.50
C ARG A 45 11.82 -9.93 -6.37
N SER A 46 10.99 -10.91 -6.05
CA SER A 46 9.54 -10.71 -5.88
C SER A 46 9.23 -9.74 -4.73
N VAL A 47 9.96 -9.83 -3.61
CA VAL A 47 9.83 -8.90 -2.47
C VAL A 47 10.28 -7.49 -2.86
N GLN A 48 11.41 -7.37 -3.56
CA GLN A 48 11.89 -6.06 -4.02
C GLN A 48 10.89 -5.40 -4.99
N ARG A 49 10.32 -6.17 -5.92
CA ARG A 49 9.25 -5.71 -6.83
C ARG A 49 8.04 -5.19 -6.04
N MET A 50 7.63 -5.93 -5.00
CA MET A 50 6.52 -5.54 -4.13
C MET A 50 6.79 -4.22 -3.39
N ILE A 51 7.99 -4.06 -2.83
CA ILE A 51 8.40 -2.82 -2.15
C ILE A 51 8.34 -1.64 -3.13
N THR A 52 8.90 -1.78 -4.34
CA THR A 52 8.85 -0.73 -5.37
C THR A 52 7.41 -0.33 -5.71
N VAL A 53 6.51 -1.30 -5.90
CA VAL A 53 5.08 -1.03 -6.18
C VAL A 53 4.41 -0.29 -5.02
N ILE A 54 4.67 -0.70 -3.77
CA ILE A 54 4.13 -0.06 -2.57
C ILE A 54 4.63 1.38 -2.46
N ASP A 55 5.92 1.62 -2.68
CA ASP A 55 6.50 2.96 -2.60
C ASP A 55 5.94 3.89 -3.69
N LEU A 56 5.78 3.39 -4.92
CA LEU A 56 5.13 4.14 -6.00
C LEU A 56 3.68 4.52 -5.64
N ALA A 57 2.91 3.58 -5.11
CA ALA A 57 1.53 3.85 -4.68
C ALA A 57 1.45 4.83 -3.50
N ARG A 58 2.37 4.73 -2.52
CA ARG A 58 2.47 5.68 -1.40
C ARG A 58 2.81 7.07 -1.90
N ASN A 59 3.75 7.20 -2.84
CA ASN A 59 4.10 8.48 -3.46
C ASN A 59 2.89 9.15 -4.12
N ILE A 60 2.04 8.37 -4.80
CA ILE A 60 0.78 8.88 -5.37
C ILE A 60 -0.16 9.37 -4.26
N ARG A 61 -0.39 8.55 -3.22
CA ARG A 61 -1.23 8.91 -2.07
C ARG A 61 -0.75 10.19 -1.39
N ASP A 62 0.55 10.34 -1.17
CA ASP A 62 1.13 11.51 -0.51
C ASP A 62 0.99 12.77 -1.38
N ARG A 63 1.28 12.67 -2.68
CA ARG A 63 1.10 13.76 -3.64
C ARG A 63 -0.35 14.24 -3.68
N GLN A 64 -1.30 13.32 -3.59
CA GLN A 64 -2.74 13.58 -3.63
C GLN A 64 -3.36 13.80 -2.24
N LYS A 65 -2.53 13.78 -1.18
CA LYS A 65 -2.94 13.94 0.22
C LYS A 65 -4.06 12.96 0.64
N LYS A 66 -4.01 11.73 0.12
CA LYS A 66 -4.97 10.65 0.41
C LYS A 66 -4.45 9.77 1.56
N PRO A 67 -4.94 9.93 2.79
CA PRO A 67 -4.44 9.18 3.94
C PRO A 67 -4.68 7.68 3.78
N ILE A 68 -3.78 6.83 4.29
CA ILE A 68 -3.89 5.36 4.22
C ILE A 68 -5.22 4.83 4.77
N LYS A 69 -5.81 5.54 5.75
CA LYS A 69 -7.12 5.18 6.33
C LYS A 69 -8.26 5.25 5.32
N ASP A 70 -8.15 6.11 4.30
CA ASP A 70 -9.10 6.22 3.21
C ASP A 70 -8.86 5.06 2.22
N PRO A 71 -9.79 4.10 2.14
CA PRO A 71 -9.64 2.96 1.24
C PRO A 71 -9.79 3.41 -0.21
N LEU A 72 -8.92 2.92 -1.09
CA LEU A 72 -9.04 3.17 -2.52
C LEU A 72 -9.68 1.96 -3.21
N ARG A 73 -10.42 2.23 -4.29
CA ARG A 73 -11.14 1.18 -5.02
C ARG A 73 -10.18 0.22 -5.70
N GLU A 74 -9.24 0.76 -6.45
CA GLU A 74 -8.46 -0.02 -7.40
C GLU A 74 -7.06 0.56 -7.57
N MET A 75 -6.11 -0.35 -7.72
CA MET A 75 -4.75 -0.06 -8.17
C MET A 75 -4.48 -0.88 -9.43
N ILE A 76 -3.97 -0.22 -10.47
CA ILE A 76 -3.53 -0.88 -11.70
C ILE A 76 -2.01 -0.92 -11.69
N VAL A 77 -1.45 -2.11 -11.92
CA VAL A 77 -0.01 -2.30 -12.05
C VAL A 77 0.28 -2.66 -13.49
N VAL A 78 1.00 -1.79 -14.18
CA VAL A 78 1.33 -1.93 -15.59
C VAL A 78 2.78 -2.35 -15.71
N HIS A 79 3.02 -3.50 -16.34
CA HIS A 79 4.36 -4.04 -16.54
C HIS A 79 4.40 -5.05 -17.71
N PRO A 80 5.42 -5.05 -18.57
CA PRO A 80 5.50 -5.96 -19.73
C PRO A 80 5.75 -7.42 -19.33
N ASP A 81 6.48 -7.70 -18.25
CA ASP A 81 6.69 -9.06 -17.72
C ASP A 81 5.44 -9.59 -16.98
N ALA A 82 4.90 -10.71 -17.45
CA ALA A 82 3.77 -11.39 -16.82
C ALA A 82 4.13 -12.03 -15.48
N ASP A 83 5.37 -12.47 -15.27
CA ASP A 83 5.81 -13.05 -14.00
C ASP A 83 5.86 -11.97 -12.91
N PHE A 84 6.30 -10.75 -13.26
CA PHE A 84 6.21 -9.59 -12.37
C PHE A 84 4.76 -9.36 -11.92
N LEU A 85 3.82 -9.32 -12.87
CA LEU A 85 2.41 -9.09 -12.56
C LEU A 85 1.84 -10.21 -11.70
N ASN A 86 2.23 -11.46 -11.94
CA ASN A 86 1.77 -12.61 -11.15
C ASN A 86 2.29 -12.58 -9.71
N ASP A 87 3.54 -12.17 -9.50
CA ASP A 87 4.11 -12.00 -8.16
C ASP A 87 3.28 -11.01 -7.35
N ILE A 88 2.93 -9.86 -7.93
CA ILE A 88 2.19 -8.78 -7.27
C ILE A 88 0.70 -9.08 -7.13
N ALA A 89 0.05 -9.54 -8.21
CA ALA A 89 -1.40 -9.71 -8.25
C ALA A 89 -1.90 -11.06 -7.69
N THR A 90 -0.99 -12.02 -7.46
CA THR A 90 -1.35 -13.34 -6.92
C THR A 90 -0.62 -13.65 -5.62
N LYS A 91 0.71 -13.84 -5.67
CA LYS A 91 1.47 -14.38 -4.53
C LYS A 91 1.57 -13.40 -3.36
N LEU A 92 1.82 -12.13 -3.67
CA LEU A 92 2.05 -11.07 -2.69
C LEU A 92 0.86 -10.08 -2.59
N LYS A 93 -0.25 -10.40 -3.27
CA LYS A 93 -1.44 -9.55 -3.37
C LYS A 93 -1.92 -9.03 -2.03
N GLN A 94 -2.02 -9.90 -1.03
CA GLN A 94 -2.58 -9.56 0.27
C GLN A 94 -1.73 -8.51 1.00
N TYR A 95 -0.40 -8.66 0.97
CA TYR A 95 0.52 -7.69 1.55
C TYR A 95 0.37 -6.30 0.92
N VAL A 96 0.24 -6.25 -0.41
CA VAL A 96 0.07 -4.99 -1.14
C VAL A 96 -1.29 -4.34 -0.83
N LEU A 97 -2.37 -5.14 -0.80
CA LEU A 97 -3.72 -4.65 -0.48
C LEU A 97 -3.80 -4.10 0.95
N ASP A 98 -3.22 -4.81 1.92
CA ASP A 98 -3.26 -4.43 3.33
C ASP A 98 -2.41 -3.18 3.60
N GLU A 99 -1.21 -3.12 3.03
CA GLU A 99 -0.29 -1.99 3.21
C GLU A 99 -0.84 -0.71 2.58
N LEU A 100 -1.45 -0.82 1.40
CA LEU A 100 -1.97 0.33 0.67
C LEU A 100 -3.45 0.60 0.93
N ASN A 101 -4.16 -0.23 1.69
CA ASN A 101 -5.62 -0.16 1.89
C ASN A 101 -6.38 0.05 0.57
N VAL A 102 -6.09 -0.79 -0.43
CA VAL A 102 -6.78 -0.82 -1.72
C VAL A 102 -7.71 -2.04 -1.74
N LYS A 103 -8.85 -1.99 -2.43
CA LYS A 103 -9.75 -3.15 -2.51
C LYS A 103 -9.30 -4.18 -3.55
N THR A 104 -8.83 -3.73 -4.71
CA THR A 104 -8.48 -4.61 -5.82
C THR A 104 -7.19 -4.16 -6.51
N ILE A 105 -6.38 -5.14 -6.95
CA ILE A 105 -5.23 -4.93 -7.84
C ILE A 105 -5.59 -5.49 -9.21
N VAL A 106 -5.42 -4.68 -10.25
CA VAL A 106 -5.60 -5.08 -11.65
C VAL A 106 -4.24 -5.10 -12.34
N PRO A 107 -3.69 -6.28 -12.65
CA PRO A 107 -2.49 -6.38 -13.47
C PRO A 107 -2.81 -6.00 -14.92
N CYS A 108 -1.94 -5.23 -15.55
CA CYS A 108 -2.04 -4.85 -16.94
C CYS A 108 -0.72 -5.10 -17.66
N ASN A 109 -0.75 -6.01 -18.63
CA ASN A 109 0.44 -6.33 -19.42
C ASN A 109 0.62 -5.38 -20.62
N ASP A 110 -0.47 -4.76 -21.07
CA ASP A 110 -0.45 -3.79 -22.16
C ASP A 110 -0.02 -2.40 -21.65
N VAL A 111 1.25 -2.10 -21.87
CA VAL A 111 1.88 -0.83 -21.47
C VAL A 111 1.25 0.37 -22.18
N LEU A 112 0.95 0.26 -23.47
CA LEU A 112 0.51 1.37 -24.31
C LEU A 112 -0.90 1.84 -23.98
N LYS A 113 -1.66 1.02 -23.25
CA LYS A 113 -2.98 1.36 -22.75
C LYS A 113 -2.95 2.53 -21.77
N TYR A 114 -1.91 2.61 -20.93
CA TYR A 114 -1.82 3.60 -19.85
C TYR A 114 -0.52 4.41 -19.85
N ALA A 115 0.43 4.10 -20.72
CA ALA A 115 1.69 4.82 -20.84
C ALA A 115 1.98 5.18 -22.29
N ASP A 116 2.41 6.41 -22.53
CA ASP A 116 3.10 6.78 -23.75
C ASP A 116 4.61 6.61 -23.51
N LEU A 117 5.27 5.85 -24.38
CA LEU A 117 6.69 5.55 -24.27
C LEU A 117 7.51 6.67 -24.89
N ARG A 118 8.53 7.12 -24.15
CA ARG A 118 9.51 8.12 -24.61
C ARG A 118 10.92 7.60 -24.35
N ALA A 119 11.70 7.46 -25.42
CA ALA A 119 13.11 7.11 -25.30
C ALA A 119 13.98 8.36 -25.26
N GLU A 120 14.89 8.44 -24.29
CA GLU A 120 15.92 9.46 -24.23
C GLU A 120 17.32 8.84 -24.23
N PRO A 121 18.24 9.38 -25.03
CA PRO A 121 19.62 8.91 -25.04
C PRO A 121 20.31 9.29 -23.73
N ASN A 122 21.12 8.39 -23.19
CA ASN A 122 21.98 8.68 -22.06
C ASN A 122 23.19 9.51 -22.53
N TYR A 123 23.03 10.84 -22.50
CA TYR A 123 24.05 11.81 -22.95
C TYR A 123 25.42 11.59 -22.31
N SER A 124 25.49 11.11 -21.06
CA SER A 124 26.75 10.90 -20.34
C SER A 124 27.56 9.72 -20.88
N VAL A 125 26.90 8.61 -21.20
CA VAL A 125 27.53 7.38 -21.71
C VAL A 125 27.79 7.51 -23.20
N LEU A 126 26.78 7.96 -23.95
CA LEU A 126 26.86 8.08 -25.40
C LEU A 126 27.75 9.23 -25.85
N GLY A 127 27.82 10.33 -25.09
CA GLY A 127 28.72 11.43 -25.40
C GLY A 127 30.19 11.02 -25.40
N ARG A 128 30.60 10.13 -24.47
CA ARG A 128 31.97 9.59 -24.43
C ARG A 128 32.27 8.61 -25.57
N ARG A 129 31.28 7.83 -26.01
CA ARG A 129 31.45 6.79 -27.03
C ARG A 129 31.35 7.30 -28.46
N LEU A 130 30.39 8.18 -28.72
CA LEU A 130 29.96 8.54 -30.08
C LEU A 130 30.36 9.96 -30.52
N GLY A 131 30.75 10.84 -29.59
CA GLY A 131 31.29 12.16 -29.91
C GLY A 131 30.48 12.94 -30.95
N ARG A 132 30.96 12.99 -32.19
CA ARG A 132 30.33 13.70 -33.32
C ARG A 132 29.02 13.07 -33.80
N ASP A 133 28.87 11.75 -33.70
CA ASP A 133 27.70 11.01 -34.18
C ASP A 133 26.55 10.99 -33.15
N MET A 134 26.81 11.46 -31.94
CA MET A 134 25.84 11.53 -30.85
C MET A 134 24.60 12.35 -31.24
N GLY A 135 24.75 13.44 -32.01
CA GLY A 135 23.62 14.26 -32.45
C GLY A 135 22.65 13.50 -33.37
N ALA A 136 23.19 12.68 -34.28
CA ALA A 136 22.39 11.84 -35.17
C ALA A 136 21.68 10.73 -34.39
N VAL A 137 22.40 10.06 -33.49
CA VAL A 137 21.85 9.01 -32.62
C VAL A 137 20.78 9.56 -31.68
N ALA A 138 21.00 10.71 -31.05
CA ALA A 138 20.03 11.34 -30.16
C ALA A 138 18.72 11.71 -30.87
N LYS A 139 18.82 12.17 -32.13
CA LYS A 139 17.65 12.45 -32.96
C LYS A 139 16.92 11.16 -33.34
N GLY A 140 17.66 10.09 -33.68
CA GLY A 140 17.09 8.77 -33.97
C GLY A 140 16.36 8.17 -32.77
N VAL A 141 16.98 8.19 -31.58
CA VAL A 141 16.39 7.67 -30.34
C VAL A 141 15.10 8.41 -29.97
N LYS A 142 15.08 9.74 -30.09
CA LYS A 142 13.86 10.54 -29.83
C LYS A 142 12.76 10.36 -30.87
N ALA A 143 13.10 9.87 -32.07
CA ALA A 143 12.16 9.64 -33.15
C ALA A 143 11.64 8.19 -33.21
N MET A 144 12.07 7.33 -32.28
CA MET A 144 11.59 5.95 -32.19
C MET A 144 10.08 5.93 -31.95
N SER A 145 9.37 5.06 -32.68
CA SER A 145 7.95 4.83 -32.43
C SER A 145 7.74 4.02 -31.16
N GLN A 146 6.52 4.03 -30.60
CA GLN A 146 6.20 3.23 -29.40
C GLN A 146 6.48 1.73 -29.61
N SER A 147 6.22 1.22 -30.82
CA SER A 147 6.55 -0.17 -31.19
C SER A 147 8.05 -0.43 -31.23
N ASP A 148 8.86 0.52 -31.72
CA ASP A 148 10.31 0.35 -31.75
C ASP A 148 10.91 0.37 -30.35
N ILE A 149 10.35 1.17 -29.44
CA ILE A 149 10.79 1.24 -28.04
C ILE A 149 10.48 -0.09 -27.32
N LEU A 150 9.27 -0.65 -27.53
CA LEU A 150 8.93 -1.97 -26.98
C LEU A 150 9.84 -3.08 -27.54
N ALA A 151 10.08 -3.08 -28.85
CA ALA A 151 10.98 -4.04 -29.48
C ALA A 151 12.42 -3.92 -28.95
N PHE A 152 12.89 -2.69 -28.70
CA PHE A 152 14.17 -2.46 -28.04
C PHE A 152 14.21 -3.01 -26.61
N GLU A 153 13.12 -2.83 -25.85
CA GLU A 153 13.03 -3.35 -24.48
C GLU A 153 13.08 -4.89 -24.43
N GLU A 154 12.43 -5.56 -25.38
CA GLU A 154 12.46 -7.02 -25.49
C GLU A 154 13.80 -7.55 -26.01
N ALA A 155 14.37 -6.90 -27.02
CA ALA A 155 15.61 -7.36 -27.65
C ALA A 155 16.88 -7.01 -26.85
N GLY A 156 16.82 -5.99 -25.99
CA GLY A 156 17.97 -5.51 -25.20
C GLY A 156 19.00 -4.67 -25.97
N GLU A 157 18.89 -4.64 -27.31
CA GLU A 157 19.75 -3.91 -28.21
C GLU A 157 18.94 -3.34 -29.40
N ALA A 158 19.31 -2.15 -29.86
CA ALA A 158 18.73 -1.55 -31.08
C ALA A 158 19.82 -0.90 -31.93
N VAL A 159 19.66 -0.99 -33.25
CA VAL A 159 20.54 -0.30 -34.20
C VAL A 159 19.91 1.03 -34.58
N VAL A 160 20.52 2.13 -34.14
CA VAL A 160 20.07 3.49 -34.46
C VAL A 160 21.23 4.24 -35.11
N ALA A 161 20.99 4.79 -36.31
CA ALA A 161 21.99 5.54 -37.08
C ALA A 161 23.34 4.78 -37.24
N MET A 162 23.28 3.49 -37.61
CA MET A 162 24.44 2.59 -37.81
C MET A 162 25.25 2.25 -36.55
N HIS A 163 24.75 2.57 -35.36
CA HIS A 163 25.36 2.18 -34.09
C HIS A 163 24.46 1.21 -33.32
N SER A 164 25.06 0.15 -32.76
CA SER A 164 24.37 -0.73 -31.80
C SER A 164 24.35 -0.07 -30.42
N LEU A 165 23.13 0.20 -29.94
CA LEU A 165 22.82 0.76 -28.64
C LEU A 165 22.32 -0.34 -27.71
N LYS A 166 22.82 -0.35 -26.48
CA LYS A 166 22.40 -1.27 -25.42
C LYS A 166 21.43 -0.60 -24.45
N MET A 167 20.81 -1.38 -23.56
CA MET A 167 19.96 -0.88 -22.47
C MET A 167 20.59 0.23 -21.60
N THR A 168 21.92 0.26 -21.46
CA THR A 168 22.61 1.32 -20.69
C THR A 168 22.67 2.66 -21.42
N ASP A 169 22.49 2.62 -22.74
CA ASP A 169 22.65 3.76 -23.64
C ASP A 169 21.35 4.54 -23.82
N ILE A 170 20.18 3.90 -23.65
CA ILE A 170 18.86 4.51 -23.81
C ILE A 170 18.11 4.40 -22.48
N LYS A 171 17.54 5.52 -22.01
CA LYS A 171 16.59 5.54 -20.91
C LYS A 171 15.18 5.60 -21.49
N VAL A 172 14.37 4.60 -21.17
CA VAL A 172 12.95 4.59 -21.53
C VAL A 172 12.16 5.20 -20.38
N PHE A 173 11.34 6.19 -20.71
CA PHE A 173 10.38 6.81 -19.80
C PHE A 173 8.98 6.38 -20.19
N ARG A 174 8.14 6.16 -19.17
CA ARG A 174 6.74 5.79 -19.28
C ARG A 174 5.92 6.97 -18.79
N ASP A 175 5.53 7.85 -19.70
CA ASP A 175 4.69 8.99 -19.35
C ASP A 175 3.24 8.52 -19.21
N PHE A 176 2.63 8.79 -18.05
CA PHE A 176 1.27 8.34 -17.78
C PHE A 176 0.28 8.97 -18.74
N LYS A 177 -0.35 8.13 -19.55
CA LYS A 177 -1.43 8.49 -20.46
C LYS A 177 -2.74 8.43 -19.70
N ARG A 178 -3.20 9.60 -19.25
CA ARG A 178 -4.46 9.70 -18.51
C ARG A 178 -5.65 9.32 -19.40
N PRO A 179 -6.59 8.47 -18.93
CA PRO A 179 -7.83 8.18 -19.64
C PRO A 179 -8.65 9.45 -19.91
N LEU A 180 -9.35 9.48 -21.05
CA LEU A 180 -10.24 10.59 -21.44
C LEU A 180 -11.35 10.80 -20.39
N GLY A 181 -11.56 12.06 -19.98
CA GLY A 181 -12.62 12.43 -19.03
C GLY A 181 -12.29 12.19 -17.55
N MET A 182 -11.03 11.90 -17.22
CA MET A 182 -10.54 11.85 -15.85
C MET A 182 -9.49 12.94 -15.63
N ASP A 183 -9.50 13.54 -14.44
CA ASP A 183 -8.53 14.54 -14.03
C ASP A 183 -7.49 13.98 -13.03
N ALA A 184 -6.49 14.79 -12.69
CA ALA A 184 -5.44 14.42 -11.74
C ALA A 184 -5.97 14.08 -10.34
N CYS A 185 -7.18 14.55 -10.01
CA CYS A 185 -7.86 14.26 -8.75
C CYS A 185 -8.58 12.91 -8.75
N ASP A 186 -8.90 12.37 -9.93
CA ASP A 186 -9.63 11.11 -10.09
C ASP A 186 -8.68 9.94 -10.24
N ILE A 187 -7.59 10.13 -10.98
CA ILE A 187 -6.61 9.11 -11.28
C ILE A 187 -5.23 9.71 -11.38
N ASP A 188 -4.26 9.02 -10.76
CA ASP A 188 -2.88 9.46 -10.77
C ASP A 188 -1.95 8.25 -10.79
N ALA A 189 -0.73 8.45 -11.29
CA ALA A 189 0.22 7.38 -11.53
C ALA A 189 1.64 7.77 -11.14
N ALA A 190 2.45 6.76 -10.82
CA ALA A 190 3.86 6.89 -10.58
C ALA A 190 4.57 5.69 -11.21
N GLY A 191 5.66 5.96 -11.93
CA GLY A 191 6.46 4.93 -12.57
C GLY A 191 7.90 4.96 -12.08
N ASP A 192 8.54 3.80 -12.12
CA ASP A 192 9.97 3.63 -11.93
C ASP A 192 10.48 2.62 -12.96
N GLY A 193 11.28 3.11 -13.91
CA GLY A 193 11.80 2.28 -15.02
C GLY A 193 10.71 1.59 -15.84
N ASP A 194 10.60 0.27 -15.68
CA ASP A 194 9.71 -0.62 -16.42
C ASP A 194 8.30 -0.78 -15.81
N VAL A 195 8.11 -0.35 -14.55
CA VAL A 195 6.81 -0.43 -13.86
C VAL A 195 6.11 0.92 -13.82
N LEU A 196 4.78 0.89 -14.05
CA LEU A 196 3.89 2.02 -13.83
C LEU A 196 2.74 1.59 -12.92
N VAL A 197 2.58 2.28 -11.80
CA VAL A 197 1.48 2.06 -10.84
C VAL A 197 0.49 3.20 -10.97
N ILE A 198 -0.80 2.87 -11.04
CA ILE A 198 -1.89 3.83 -11.20
C ILE A 198 -2.91 3.59 -10.09
N LEU A 199 -3.35 4.65 -9.43
CA LEU A 199 -4.38 4.58 -8.39
C LEU A 199 -5.65 5.29 -8.84
N ASP A 200 -6.79 4.64 -8.63
CA ASP A 200 -8.09 5.30 -8.68
C ASP A 200 -8.37 6.01 -7.35
N LEU A 201 -8.47 7.33 -7.40
CA LEU A 201 -8.59 8.22 -6.26
C LEU A 201 -10.04 8.62 -5.97
N ARG A 202 -10.97 8.20 -6.84
CA ARG A 202 -12.39 8.49 -6.68
C ARG A 202 -12.92 7.75 -5.47
N SER A 203 -13.70 8.47 -4.66
CA SER A 203 -14.37 7.92 -3.51
C SER A 203 -15.82 7.63 -3.89
N ASP A 204 -16.27 6.40 -3.69
CA ASP A 204 -17.69 6.06 -3.73
C ASP A 204 -18.27 5.98 -2.31
N ASP A 205 -19.60 5.90 -2.19
CA ASP A 205 -20.27 5.85 -0.89
C ASP A 205 -19.90 4.59 -0.10
N SER A 206 -19.64 3.46 -0.77
CA SER A 206 -19.24 2.21 -0.10
C SER A 206 -17.86 2.33 0.57
N LEU A 207 -16.89 2.97 -0.09
CA LEU A 207 -15.57 3.26 0.47
C LEU A 207 -15.66 4.24 1.63
N ARG A 208 -16.51 5.28 1.50
CA ARG A 208 -16.77 6.23 2.59
C ARG A 208 -17.33 5.51 3.82
N GLU A 209 -18.33 4.66 3.61
CA GLU A 209 -18.95 3.89 4.68
C GLU A 209 -17.95 2.94 5.35
N SER A 210 -17.12 2.24 4.56
CA SER A 210 -16.06 1.36 5.06
C SER A 210 -15.02 2.12 5.89
N CYS A 211 -14.66 3.34 5.48
CA CYS A 211 -13.75 4.22 6.22
C CYS A 211 -14.34 4.63 7.57
N VAL A 212 -15.58 5.13 7.58
CA VAL A 212 -16.29 5.52 8.81
C VAL A 212 -16.44 4.32 9.76
N ALA A 213 -16.77 3.14 9.25
CA ALA A 213 -16.84 1.92 10.06
C ALA A 213 -15.50 1.57 10.73
N ARG A 214 -14.38 1.69 10.00
CA ARG A 214 -13.04 1.46 10.56
C ARG A 214 -12.69 2.52 11.63
N GLU A 215 -13.10 3.76 11.44
CA GLU A 215 -12.91 4.81 12.44
C GLU A 215 -13.76 4.59 13.69
N ILE A 216 -15.00 4.11 13.55
CA ILE A 216 -15.85 3.67 14.68
C ILE A 216 -15.15 2.57 15.46
N VAL A 217 -14.72 1.50 14.80
CA VAL A 217 -14.00 0.38 15.43
C VAL A 217 -12.73 0.90 16.13
N SER A 218 -11.94 1.76 15.47
CA SER A 218 -10.75 2.35 16.08
C SER A 218 -11.08 3.21 17.31
N GLY A 219 -12.17 3.98 17.27
CA GLY A 219 -12.65 4.78 18.40
C GLY A 219 -13.04 3.91 19.59
N VAL A 220 -13.79 2.83 19.34
CA VAL A 220 -14.18 1.84 20.36
C VAL A 220 -12.95 1.18 20.98
N GLN A 221 -12.01 0.71 20.16
CA GLN A 221 -10.80 0.04 20.65
C GLN A 221 -9.90 0.99 21.46
N LYS A 222 -9.84 2.28 21.10
CA LYS A 222 -9.15 3.30 21.91
C LYS A 222 -9.84 3.53 23.25
N LEU A 223 -11.17 3.49 23.29
CA LEU A 223 -11.93 3.59 24.54
C LEU A 223 -11.70 2.38 25.44
N ARG A 224 -11.72 1.16 24.89
CA ARG A 224 -11.40 -0.07 25.64
C ARG A 224 -10.03 0.01 26.30
N LYS A 225 -8.99 0.43 25.54
CA LYS A 225 -7.64 0.63 26.08
C LYS A 225 -7.59 1.68 27.19
N ARG A 226 -8.30 2.80 27.06
CA ARG A 226 -8.37 3.84 28.11
C ARG A 226 -9.05 3.34 29.38
N ALA A 227 -10.05 2.48 29.22
CA ALA A 227 -10.74 1.83 30.33
C ALA A 227 -10.00 0.61 30.90
N SER A 228 -8.79 0.31 30.43
CA SER A 228 -8.02 -0.90 30.80
C SER A 228 -8.79 -2.22 30.59
N LEU A 229 -9.67 -2.25 29.58
CA LEU A 229 -10.43 -3.43 29.19
C LEU A 229 -9.62 -4.29 28.21
N GLU A 230 -9.77 -5.60 28.35
CA GLU A 230 -9.23 -6.56 27.38
C GLU A 230 -10.11 -6.62 26.12
N PRO A 231 -9.54 -6.99 24.95
CA PRO A 231 -10.32 -7.11 23.71
C PRO A 231 -11.50 -8.08 23.77
N LYS A 232 -11.50 -9.03 24.72
CA LYS A 232 -12.55 -10.04 24.90
C LYS A 232 -13.62 -9.64 25.91
N ASP A 233 -13.44 -8.54 26.63
CA ASP A 233 -14.40 -8.10 27.64
C ASP A 233 -15.73 -7.73 26.97
N ALA A 234 -16.82 -8.30 27.50
CA ALA A 234 -18.16 -8.00 27.05
C ALA A 234 -18.53 -6.57 27.44
N VAL A 235 -18.75 -5.73 26.43
CA VAL A 235 -19.21 -4.35 26.62
C VAL A 235 -20.30 -4.01 25.62
N ASN A 236 -21.29 -3.27 26.08
CA ASN A 236 -22.31 -2.68 25.21
C ASN A 236 -21.74 -1.39 24.62
N VAL A 237 -21.72 -1.32 23.29
CA VAL A 237 -21.21 -0.17 22.55
C VAL A 237 -22.37 0.64 22.00
N TYR A 238 -22.48 1.89 22.44
CA TYR A 238 -23.48 2.82 21.98
C TYR A 238 -22.86 3.92 21.12
N LEU A 239 -23.56 4.31 20.05
CA LEU A 239 -23.18 5.42 19.18
C LEU A 239 -24.25 6.49 19.15
N GLU A 240 -23.83 7.74 19.26
CA GLU A 240 -24.65 8.94 19.10
C GLU A 240 -24.01 9.84 18.03
N SER A 241 -24.80 10.43 17.15
CA SER A 241 -24.30 11.33 16.11
C SER A 241 -25.38 12.32 15.67
N PRO A 242 -25.02 13.58 15.34
CA PRO A 242 -25.94 14.50 14.66
C PRO A 242 -26.29 13.99 13.25
N ASP A 243 -25.40 13.25 12.60
CA ASP A 243 -25.55 12.70 11.25
C ASP A 243 -26.21 11.30 11.29
N LYS A 244 -27.39 11.21 11.92
CA LYS A 244 -28.05 9.93 12.25
C LYS A 244 -28.18 8.97 11.06
N ALA A 245 -28.63 9.49 9.91
CA ALA A 245 -28.85 8.69 8.71
C ALA A 245 -27.55 8.05 8.17
N VAL A 246 -26.44 8.79 8.21
CA VAL A 246 -25.13 8.30 7.72
C VAL A 246 -24.62 7.18 8.61
N ILE A 247 -24.62 7.36 9.93
CA ILE A 247 -24.15 6.33 10.86
C ILE A 247 -25.03 5.09 10.81
N GLN A 248 -26.35 5.24 10.73
CA GLN A 248 -27.25 4.09 10.60
C GLN A 248 -26.98 3.28 9.32
N GLN A 249 -26.77 3.98 8.20
CA GLN A 249 -26.41 3.35 6.94
C GLN A 249 -25.09 2.59 7.04
N VAL A 250 -24.06 3.20 7.64
CA VAL A 250 -22.74 2.57 7.88
C VAL A 250 -22.85 1.32 8.75
N LEU A 251 -23.61 1.40 9.85
CA LEU A 251 -23.82 0.26 10.75
C LEU A 251 -24.51 -0.89 10.05
N LYS A 252 -25.45 -0.60 9.15
CA LYS A 252 -26.16 -1.62 8.37
C LYS A 252 -25.29 -2.22 7.26
N SER A 253 -24.55 -1.39 6.52
CA SER A 253 -23.76 -1.87 5.39
C SER A 253 -22.47 -2.60 5.83
N GLN A 254 -21.90 -2.23 6.98
CA GLN A 254 -20.65 -2.79 7.51
C GLN A 254 -20.87 -3.65 8.77
N GLU A 255 -22.10 -4.13 9.03
CA GLU A 255 -22.46 -4.87 10.26
C GLU A 255 -21.50 -6.05 10.52
N LYS A 256 -21.20 -6.83 9.48
CA LYS A 256 -20.30 -7.98 9.56
C LYS A 256 -18.88 -7.58 10.00
N TYR A 257 -18.31 -6.56 9.36
CA TYR A 257 -16.97 -6.07 9.68
C TYR A 257 -16.89 -5.55 11.13
N ILE A 258 -17.89 -4.77 11.55
CA ILE A 258 -17.94 -4.20 12.90
C ILE A 258 -18.10 -5.31 13.95
N GLY A 259 -18.98 -6.29 13.67
CA GLY A 259 -19.20 -7.45 14.54
C GLY A 259 -17.94 -8.29 14.70
N ASP A 260 -17.27 -8.64 13.61
CA ASP A 260 -16.03 -9.43 13.61
C ASP A 260 -14.90 -8.69 14.36
N ALA A 261 -14.82 -7.36 14.23
CA ALA A 261 -13.73 -6.57 14.83
C ALA A 261 -13.94 -6.23 16.32
N LEU A 262 -15.18 -6.14 16.80
CA LEU A 262 -15.49 -5.76 18.18
C LEU A 262 -15.94 -6.93 19.06
N GLY A 263 -16.41 -8.04 18.46
CA GLY A 263 -16.99 -9.17 19.17
C GLY A 263 -18.27 -8.79 19.94
N SER A 264 -18.87 -7.65 19.64
CA SER A 264 -20.05 -7.10 20.33
C SER A 264 -20.91 -6.33 19.34
N ARG A 265 -22.22 -6.33 19.55
CA ARG A 265 -23.15 -5.53 18.73
C ARG A 265 -23.00 -4.06 19.08
N VAL A 266 -22.93 -3.22 18.05
CA VAL A 266 -22.95 -1.77 18.19
C VAL A 266 -24.38 -1.30 18.04
N ILE A 267 -24.87 -0.57 19.04
CA ILE A 267 -26.24 -0.07 19.10
C ILE A 267 -26.23 1.42 18.83
N PHE A 268 -27.01 1.85 17.82
CA PHE A 268 -27.21 3.28 17.58
C PHE A 268 -28.27 3.83 18.53
N LEU A 269 -27.92 4.87 19.30
CA LEU A 269 -28.84 5.53 20.21
C LEU A 269 -29.72 6.51 19.42
N MET A 270 -31.02 6.24 19.42
CA MET A 270 -32.02 7.15 18.85
C MET A 270 -32.50 8.20 19.87
N ALA A 271 -32.35 7.91 21.16
CA ALA A 271 -32.73 8.74 22.31
C ALA A 271 -31.62 8.71 23.39
N ALA A 272 -31.73 9.56 24.40
CA ALA A 272 -30.80 9.60 25.52
C ALA A 272 -30.74 8.23 26.23
N ILE A 273 -29.56 7.90 26.74
CA ILE A 273 -29.32 6.71 27.55
C ILE A 273 -30.13 6.86 28.85
N ASP A 274 -30.81 5.79 29.28
CA ASP A 274 -31.46 5.74 30.60
C ASP A 274 -30.43 5.97 31.71
N ASP A 275 -30.75 6.77 32.73
CA ASP A 275 -29.82 7.15 33.82
C ASP A 275 -29.28 5.94 34.63
N GLU A 276 -29.83 4.75 34.42
CA GLU A 276 -29.41 3.50 35.07
C GLU A 276 -28.19 2.82 34.42
N LEU A 277 -27.74 3.24 33.23
CA LEU A 277 -26.61 2.60 32.54
C LEU A 277 -25.26 3.10 33.06
N GLN A 278 -24.47 2.20 33.65
CA GLN A 278 -23.11 2.50 34.10
C GLN A 278 -22.16 2.68 32.91
N VAL A 279 -21.87 3.94 32.58
CA VAL A 279 -20.88 4.32 31.57
C VAL A 279 -19.48 4.02 32.08
N ILE A 280 -18.76 3.16 31.36
CA ILE A 280 -17.36 2.82 31.64
C ILE A 280 -16.44 3.89 31.04
N SER A 281 -16.69 4.27 29.78
CA SER A 281 -15.87 5.24 29.07
C SER A 281 -16.60 5.81 27.88
N GLU A 282 -16.38 7.08 27.60
CA GLU A 282 -16.95 7.76 26.44
C GLU A 282 -15.95 8.66 25.71
N GLY A 283 -16.26 9.01 24.46
CA GLY A 283 -15.44 9.92 23.69
C GLY A 283 -16.10 10.40 22.42
N ASN A 284 -15.77 11.63 22.03
CA ASN A 284 -16.18 12.23 20.77
C ASN A 284 -15.11 12.01 19.70
N PHE A 285 -15.55 11.60 18.52
CA PHE A 285 -14.71 11.34 17.37
C PHE A 285 -15.23 12.09 16.15
N ARG A 286 -14.30 12.45 15.26
CA ARG A 286 -14.60 13.08 13.99
C ARG A 286 -13.90 12.33 12.88
N SER A 287 -14.69 11.90 11.90
CA SER A 287 -14.22 11.20 10.71
C SER A 287 -13.45 12.12 9.76
N ILE A 288 -12.59 11.54 8.93
CA ILE A 288 -11.99 12.23 7.77
C ILE A 288 -13.07 12.85 6.87
N TYR A 289 -14.26 12.24 6.77
CA TYR A 289 -15.40 12.79 6.03
C TYR A 289 -16.25 13.79 6.82
N LYS A 290 -15.71 14.34 7.91
CA LYS A 290 -16.35 15.32 8.80
C LYS A 290 -17.60 14.83 9.55
N VAL A 291 -17.96 13.56 9.43
CA VAL A 291 -19.00 12.91 10.25
C VAL A 291 -18.55 12.91 11.71
N THR A 292 -19.37 13.43 12.60
CA THR A 292 -19.06 13.45 14.04
C THR A 292 -19.89 12.39 14.76
N PHE A 293 -19.27 11.66 15.69
CA PHE A 293 -19.97 10.66 16.47
C PHE A 293 -19.37 10.53 17.87
N ARG A 294 -20.21 10.30 18.85
CA ARG A 294 -19.87 9.97 20.23
C ARG A 294 -20.01 8.48 20.41
N VAL A 295 -18.99 7.86 21.00
CA VAL A 295 -19.01 6.45 21.39
C VAL A 295 -19.09 6.37 22.90
N ILE A 296 -20.01 5.55 23.40
CA ILE A 296 -20.24 5.32 24.83
C ILE A 296 -20.13 3.82 25.08
N LEU A 297 -19.21 3.42 25.95
CA LEU A 297 -19.07 2.05 26.43
C LEU A 297 -19.76 1.94 27.78
N THR A 298 -20.62 0.94 27.92
CA THR A 298 -21.28 0.62 29.18
C THR A 298 -21.00 -0.83 29.55
N LYS A 299 -21.14 -1.13 30.83
CA LYS A 299 -21.04 -2.50 31.34
C LYS A 299 -22.29 -3.27 30.91
N CYS A 300 -22.09 -4.53 30.51
CA CYS A 300 -23.21 -5.46 30.32
C CYS A 300 -23.91 -5.77 31.64
#